data_AF-A0A5N7B718-F1
#
_entry.id   AF-A0A5N7B718-F1
#
_cell.length_a   1.000
_cell.length_b   1.000
_cell.length_c   1.000
_cell.angle_alpha   90.00
_cell.angle_beta   90.00
_cell.angle_gamma   90.00
#
_symmetry.space_group_name_H-M   'P 1'
#
loop_
_entity.id
_entity.type
_entity.pdbx_description
1 polymer ?
#
loop_
_entity_poly.entity_id
_entity_poly.type
_entity_poly.pdbx_seq_one_letter_code
_entity_poly.pdbx_strand_id
1 'polypeptide(L)'
;MFIEHYNHVSKAVPPEQLLEYQVQEGWGPLCRFLAVEEPKEPFPVVHTATQFMGTAVRGWWGCVARGIKNIAAAAAVCLWLLGYGLFRGLGWLLVSVSEIRLRL
;
A
#
# COMPACT_ATOMS: atom_id res chain seq x y z
N MET A 1 27.88 -8.62 10.73
CA MET A 1 26.47 -8.47 11.16
C MET A 1 25.73 -9.80 11.28
N PHE A 2 25.31 -10.48 10.20
CA PHE A 2 24.57 -11.76 10.33
C PHE A 2 25.43 -12.90 10.89
N ILE A 3 26.60 -13.16 10.30
CA ILE A 3 27.50 -14.25 10.71
C ILE A 3 27.93 -14.09 12.19
N GLU A 4 28.23 -12.87 12.60
CA GLU A 4 28.57 -12.57 14.00
C GLU A 4 27.41 -12.86 14.96
N HIS A 5 26.18 -12.55 14.56
CA HIS A 5 24.99 -12.88 15.34
C HIS A 5 24.78 -14.39 15.47
N TYR A 6 24.86 -15.14 14.36
CA TYR A 6 24.78 -16.61 14.39
C TYR A 6 25.86 -17.22 15.29
N ASN A 7 27.11 -16.76 15.15
CA ASN A 7 28.23 -17.21 16.00
C ASN A 7 28.01 -16.85 17.47
N HIS A 8 27.42 -15.70 17.77
CA HIS A 8 27.10 -15.30 19.13
C HIS A 8 26.05 -16.23 19.75
N VAL A 9 24.96 -16.52 19.02
CA VAL A 9 23.90 -17.44 19.46
C VAL A 9 24.46 -18.85 19.67
N SER A 10 25.25 -19.37 18.72
CA SER A 10 25.87 -20.70 18.79
C SER A 10 26.81 -20.86 19.99
N LYS A 11 27.51 -19.79 20.41
CA LYS A 11 28.37 -19.80 21.61
C LYS A 11 27.60 -19.62 22.91
N ALA A 12 26.46 -18.92 22.88
CA ALA A 12 25.71 -18.56 24.07
C ALA A 12 24.72 -19.65 24.51
N VAL A 13 24.18 -20.43 23.57
CA VAL A 13 23.17 -21.47 23.82
C VAL A 13 23.85 -22.85 23.86
N PRO A 14 23.57 -23.70 24.86
CA PRO A 14 24.07 -25.07 24.88
C PRO A 14 23.66 -25.85 23.62
N PRO A 15 24.54 -26.69 23.03
CA PRO A 15 24.25 -27.41 21.79
C PRO A 15 22.96 -28.24 21.82
N GLU A 16 22.63 -28.82 22.96
CA GLU A 16 21.41 -29.61 23.17
C GLU A 16 20.11 -28.78 23.16
N GLN A 17 20.21 -27.46 23.30
CA GLN A 17 19.10 -26.50 23.25
C GLN A 17 19.09 -25.66 21.98
N LEU A 18 20.02 -25.93 21.04
CA LEU A 18 20.14 -25.20 19.79
C LEU A 18 19.89 -26.11 18.59
N LEU A 19 18.98 -25.68 17.72
CA LEU A 19 18.78 -26.28 16.41
C LEU A 19 19.15 -25.28 15.33
N GLU A 20 20.20 -25.58 14.57
CA GLU A 20 20.46 -24.91 13.29
C GLU A 20 19.55 -25.53 12.22
N TYR A 21 18.56 -24.76 11.78
CA TYR A 21 17.47 -25.25 10.94
C TYR A 21 17.24 -24.32 9.75
N GLN A 22 17.08 -24.91 8.56
CA GLN A 22 16.63 -24.21 7.36
C GLN A 22 15.14 -24.48 7.17
N VAL A 23 14.35 -23.43 6.96
CA VAL A 23 12.88 -23.51 6.83
C VAL A 23 12.45 -24.47 5.71
N GLN A 24 13.28 -24.66 4.68
CA GLN A 24 13.03 -25.59 3.57
C GLN A 24 13.07 -27.07 3.99
N GLU A 25 13.64 -27.39 5.14
CA GLU A 25 13.72 -28.76 5.67
C GLU A 25 12.38 -29.25 6.25
N GLY A 26 11.39 -28.37 6.41
CA GLY A 26 10.04 -28.74 6.81
C GLY A 26 9.94 -29.26 8.25
N TRP A 27 8.95 -30.11 8.53
CA TRP A 27 8.65 -30.56 9.89
C TRP A 27 9.72 -31.46 10.50
N GLY A 28 10.37 -32.32 9.71
CA GLY A 28 11.20 -33.41 10.22
C GLY A 28 12.24 -33.03 11.29
N PRO A 29 13.21 -32.15 10.98
CA PRO A 29 14.22 -31.74 11.96
C PRO A 29 13.64 -31.00 13.17
N LEU A 30 12.63 -30.16 12.93
CA LEU A 30 11.97 -29.36 13.96
C LEU A 30 11.21 -30.23 14.96
N CYS A 31 10.37 -31.15 14.48
CA CYS A 31 9.59 -32.06 15.31
C CYS A 31 10.51 -33.02 16.09
N ARG A 32 11.58 -33.52 15.46
CA ARG A 32 12.58 -34.36 16.16
C ARG A 32 13.27 -33.60 17.30
N PHE A 33 13.68 -32.36 17.06
CA PHE A 33 14.31 -31.53 18.08
C PHE A 33 13.37 -31.22 19.24
N LEU A 34 12.08 -30.98 18.95
CA LEU A 34 11.06 -30.71 19.95
C LEU A 34 10.48 -31.97 20.62
N ALA A 35 10.90 -33.17 20.20
CA ALA A 35 10.38 -34.46 20.65
C ALA A 35 8.84 -34.60 20.52
N VAL A 36 8.28 -34.09 19.43
CA VAL A 36 6.84 -34.17 19.10
C VAL A 36 6.60 -34.97 17.81
N GLU A 37 5.39 -35.51 17.65
CA GLU A 37 4.98 -36.19 16.41
C GLU A 37 4.87 -35.18 15.25
N GLU A 38 5.26 -35.61 14.05
CA GLU A 38 5.14 -34.80 12.83
C GLU A 38 3.66 -34.67 12.41
N PRO A 39 3.16 -33.44 12.16
CA PRO A 39 1.81 -33.24 11.67
C PRO A 39 1.59 -33.91 10.30
N LYS A 40 0.35 -34.36 10.05
CA LYS A 40 -0.05 -34.93 8.74
C LYS A 40 -0.23 -33.87 7.64
N GLU A 41 -0.25 -32.60 8.02
CA GLU A 41 -0.41 -31.47 7.10
C GLU A 41 0.93 -31.05 6.49
N PRO A 42 0.93 -30.54 5.24
CA PRO A 42 2.15 -30.05 4.62
C PRO A 42 2.73 -28.87 5.40
N PHE A 43 4.06 -28.74 5.41
CA PHE A 43 4.73 -27.61 6.07
C PHE A 43 4.25 -26.28 5.46
N PRO A 44 3.83 -25.30 6.29
CA PRO A 44 3.20 -24.09 5.80
C PRO A 44 4.20 -23.19 5.06
N VAL A 45 3.87 -22.85 3.80
CA VAL A 45 4.62 -21.89 3.00
C VAL A 45 3.84 -20.58 2.93
N VAL A 46 4.13 -19.71 3.89
CA VAL A 46 3.49 -18.40 4.06
C VAL A 46 4.53 -17.28 4.01
N HIS A 47 4.07 -16.04 3.83
CA HIS A 47 4.93 -14.86 3.73
C HIS A 47 5.97 -14.93 2.60
N THR A 48 5.58 -15.53 1.47
CA THR A 48 6.47 -15.60 0.31
C THR A 48 6.71 -14.21 -0.29
N ALA A 49 7.84 -14.05 -0.99
CA ALA A 49 8.14 -12.81 -1.71
C ALA A 49 7.02 -12.44 -2.70
N THR A 50 6.43 -13.42 -3.36
CA THR A 50 5.31 -13.21 -4.29
C THR A 50 4.05 -12.72 -3.58
N GLN A 51 3.71 -13.29 -2.41
CA GLN A 51 2.60 -12.83 -1.58
C GLN A 51 2.81 -11.39 -1.10
N PHE A 52 4.03 -11.06 -0.67
CA PHE A 52 4.41 -9.71 -0.24
C PHE A 52 4.37 -8.71 -1.40
N MET A 53 4.82 -9.09 -2.59
CA MET A 53 4.72 -8.20 -3.76
C MET A 53 3.28 -8.00 -4.22
N GLY A 54 2.43 -9.03 -4.14
CA GLY A 54 1.01 -8.91 -4.45
C GLY A 54 0.25 -7.96 -3.52
N THR A 55 0.62 -7.87 -2.23
CA THR A 55 0.04 -6.88 -1.32
C THR A 55 0.57 -5.47 -1.60
N ALA A 56 1.87 -5.32 -1.87
CA ALA A 56 2.49 -4.03 -2.18
C ALA A 56 1.90 -3.41 -3.47
N VAL A 57 1.75 -4.19 -4.54
CA VAL A 57 1.18 -3.72 -5.82
C VAL A 57 -0.26 -3.24 -5.65
N ARG A 58 -1.08 -3.98 -4.87
CA ARG A 58 -2.44 -3.55 -4.54
C ARG A 58 -2.46 -2.22 -3.78
N GLY A 59 -1.58 -2.06 -2.81
CA GLY A 59 -1.44 -0.81 -2.06
C GLY A 59 -1.09 0.37 -2.97
N TRP A 60 -0.11 0.19 -3.85
CA TRP A 60 0.29 1.21 -4.82
C TRP A 60 -0.86 1.62 -5.74
N TRP A 61 -1.58 0.65 -6.32
CA TRP A 61 -2.73 0.95 -7.18
C TRP A 61 -3.85 1.69 -6.44
N GLY A 62 -4.05 1.38 -5.16
CA GLY A 62 -4.96 2.13 -4.29
C GLY A 62 -4.57 3.60 -4.12
N CYS A 63 -3.28 3.89 -3.92
CA CYS A 63 -2.76 5.25 -3.86
C CYS A 63 -2.93 5.99 -5.19
N VAL A 64 -2.62 5.35 -6.32
CA VAL A 64 -2.78 5.91 -7.67
C VAL A 64 -4.24 6.26 -7.94
N ALA A 65 -5.17 5.32 -7.70
CA ALA A 65 -6.60 5.54 -7.91
C ALA A 65 -7.13 6.70 -7.04
N ARG A 66 -6.68 6.81 -5.79
CA ARG A 66 -7.04 7.93 -4.90
C ARG A 66 -6.52 9.26 -5.43
N GLY A 67 -5.28 9.30 -5.91
CA GLY A 67 -4.69 10.47 -6.54
C GLY A 67 -5.51 10.94 -7.75
N ILE A 68 -5.84 10.03 -8.66
CA ILE A 68 -6.66 10.31 -9.85
C ILE A 68 -8.01 10.89 -9.46
N LYS A 69 -8.71 10.28 -8.49
CA LYS A 69 -10.01 10.76 -8.01
C LYS A 69 -9.93 12.18 -7.45
N ASN A 70 -8.90 12.50 -6.68
CA ASN A 70 -8.72 13.82 -6.08
C ASN A 70 -8.45 14.88 -7.15
N ILE A 71 -7.59 14.57 -8.13
CA ILE A 71 -7.31 15.47 -9.25
C ILE A 71 -8.58 15.72 -10.08
N ALA A 72 -9.33 14.68 -10.40
CA ALA A 72 -10.58 14.81 -11.15
C ALA A 72 -11.61 15.67 -10.41
N ALA A 73 -11.75 15.48 -9.09
CA ALA A 73 -12.64 16.29 -8.26
C ALA A 73 -12.23 17.77 -8.23
N ALA A 74 -10.93 18.05 -8.06
CA ALA A 74 -10.42 19.41 -8.09
C ALA A 74 -10.65 20.08 -9.46
N ALA A 75 -10.38 19.36 -10.56
CA ALA A 75 -10.64 19.86 -11.90
C ALA A 75 -12.11 20.19 -12.13
N ALA A 76 -13.03 19.33 -11.67
CA ALA A 76 -14.47 19.58 -11.75
C ALA A 76 -14.89 20.84 -10.99
N VAL A 77 -14.35 21.07 -9.80
CA VAL A 77 -14.60 22.29 -9.02
C VAL A 77 -14.08 23.53 -9.75
N CYS A 78 -12.87 23.49 -10.30
CA CYS A 78 -12.31 24.61 -11.06
C CYS A 78 -13.16 24.94 -12.29
N LEU A 79 -13.58 23.93 -13.06
CA LEU A 79 -14.44 24.11 -14.22
C LEU A 79 -15.80 24.72 -13.83
N TRP A 80 -16.38 24.26 -12.71
CA TRP A 80 -17.63 24.81 -12.18
C TRP A 80 -17.48 26.29 -11.78
N LEU A 81 -16.41 26.65 -11.06
CA LEU A 81 -16.15 28.03 -10.65
C LEU A 81 -15.90 28.95 -11.85
N LEU A 82 -15.12 28.50 -12.83
CA LEU A 82 -14.86 29.26 -14.06
C LEU A 82 -16.12 29.46 -14.88
N GLY A 83 -16.91 28.40 -15.09
CA GLY A 83 -18.20 28.48 -15.79
C GLY A 83 -19.19 29.40 -15.07
N TYR A 84 -19.28 29.29 -13.74
CA TYR A 84 -20.14 30.15 -12.93
C TYR A 84 -19.70 31.63 -13.00
N GLY A 85 -18.40 31.90 -12.89
CA GLY A 85 -17.83 33.25 -12.99
C GLY A 85 -18.09 33.88 -14.36
N LEU A 86 -17.91 33.13 -15.45
CA LEU A 86 -18.22 33.56 -16.81
C LEU A 86 -19.71 33.88 -16.97
N PHE A 87 -20.59 32.99 -16.49
CA PHE A 87 -22.05 33.19 -16.57
C PHE A 87 -22.50 34.46 -15.85
N ARG A 88 -22.00 34.69 -14.63
CA ARG A 88 -22.31 35.91 -13.85
C ARG A 88 -21.72 37.16 -14.49
N GLY A 89 -20.47 37.09 -14.97
CA GLY A 89 -19.79 38.21 -15.61
C GLY A 89 -20.50 38.65 -16.89
N LEU A 90 -20.85 37.69 -17.75
CA LEU A 90 -21.58 37.95 -18.99
C LEU A 90 -22.98 38.53 -18.72
N GLY A 91 -23.68 38.00 -17.71
CA GLY A 91 -24.98 38.52 -17.28
C GLY A 91 -24.89 39.97 -16.79
N TRP A 92 -23.88 40.31 -15.98
CA TRP A 92 -23.68 41.68 -15.50
C TRP A 92 -23.31 42.65 -16.63
N LEU A 93 -22.47 42.22 -17.58
CA LEU A 93 -22.09 43.00 -18.76
C LEU A 93 -23.30 43.30 -19.66
N LEU A 94 -24.16 42.30 -19.90
CA LEU A 94 -25.38 42.46 -20.70
C LEU A 94 -26.36 43.44 -20.06
N VAL A 95 -26.55 43.36 -18.73
CA VAL A 95 -27.39 44.30 -17.99
C VAL A 95 -26.82 45.72 -18.09
N SER A 96 -25.52 45.91 -17.83
CA SER A 96 -24.86 47.22 -17.90
C SER A 96 -24.96 47.89 -19.29
N VAL A 97 -24.74 47.12 -20.36
CA VAL A 97 -24.87 47.63 -21.75
C VAL A 97 -26.33 48.01 -22.07
N SER A 98 -27.31 47.25 -21.57
CA SER A 98 -28.73 47.57 -21.76
C SER A 98 -29.14 48.85 -21.02
N GLU A 99 -28.65 49.08 -19.80
CA GLU A 99 -28.89 50.31 -19.04
C GLU A 99 -28.25 51.54 -19.69
N ILE A 100 -27.04 51.42 -20.24
CA ILE A 100 -26.37 52.51 -20.96
C ILE A 100 -27.14 52.88 -22.23
N ARG A 101 -27.63 51.87 -22.97
CA ARG A 101 -28.42 52.09 -24.20
C ARG A 101 -29.77 52.76 -23.94
N LEU A 102 -30.37 52.58 -22.76
CA LEU A 102 -31.64 53.19 -22.38
C LEU A 102 -31.51 54.64 -21.87
N ARG A 103 -30.28 55.12 -21.62
CA ARG A 103 -29.99 56.47 -21.11
C ARG A 103 -29.50 57.44 -22.20
N LEU A 104 -29.34 56.98 -23.43
CA LEU A 104 -28.99 57.75 -24.64
C LEU A 104 -30.21 57.87 -25.54
#